data_AF-A0A1X2HVL0-F1
#
_entry.id   AF-A0A1X2HVL0-F1
#
_cell.length_a   1.000
_cell.length_b   1.000
_cell.length_c   1.000
_cell.angle_alpha   90.00
_cell.angle_beta   90.00
_cell.angle_gamma   90.00
#
_symmetry.space_group_name_H-M   'P 1'
#
loop_
_entity.id
_entity.type
_entity.pdbx_description
1 polymer ?
#
loop_
_entity_poly.entity_id
_entity_poly.type
_entity_poly.pdbx_seq_one_letter_code
_entity_poly.pdbx_strand_id
1 'polypeptide(L)'
;MRAATSPFISKTKKLQWHCFLRCHSSYSDLPFPSPHPTRPLQQDDDAPKLRPPPSDKTKEQKQENKTKKTVFDDLAEAATKSLKNTKNDLTSLRDQTDIKHHFDTYDLLTKLSLQGFSRRQSEVVMKGIKFRLRESSAYIRSQFLLRSDLDNEMYLFKAAMSELRTEFQMMRRNDMQILQTEGSAVARDMESLKQQLNEDVAMMKNDVTLDMNNHKHTGREEHNKIDIQIQELNNKITVSLGDVRTELEAVRWETIWKGMTGVALAGLGVAVVGYFLTRYADHRASAKRAQKQKEMRQLQEEARHAGTLDMEVVY
;
A
#
# COMPACT_ATOMS: atom_id res chain seq x y z
N MET A 1 -29.73 -61.57 55.95
CA MET A 1 -29.55 -61.88 54.51
C MET A 1 -28.12 -61.51 54.13
N ARG A 2 -27.39 -62.47 53.55
CA ARG A 2 -26.15 -62.45 52.73
C ARG A 2 -25.53 -61.07 52.40
N ALA A 3 -24.22 -60.83 52.40
CA ALA A 3 -23.03 -61.66 52.59
C ALA A 3 -21.79 -60.77 52.86
N ALA A 4 -20.73 -61.39 53.40
CA ALA A 4 -19.35 -60.89 53.57
C ALA A 4 -18.76 -60.40 52.21
N THR A 5 -17.78 -59.48 52.16
CA THR A 5 -16.39 -59.67 52.60
C THR A 5 -15.60 -58.34 52.68
N SER A 6 -14.58 -58.31 53.53
CA SER A 6 -13.46 -57.33 53.58
C SER A 6 -12.18 -58.14 53.89
N PRO A 7 -10.95 -57.59 53.99
CA PRO A 7 -10.27 -56.49 53.31
C PRO A 7 -8.82 -56.91 52.88
N PHE A 8 -7.90 -55.96 52.62
CA PHE A 8 -6.44 -56.00 52.94
C PHE A 8 -5.40 -55.85 51.78
N ILE A 9 -4.83 -54.63 51.71
CA ILE A 9 -3.40 -54.21 51.63
C ILE A 9 -2.45 -54.75 50.52
N SER A 10 -1.89 -53.82 49.73
CA SER A 10 -0.44 -53.44 49.75
C SER A 10 -0.16 -52.35 48.69
N LYS A 11 0.11 -51.11 49.09
CA LYS A 11 1.43 -50.46 49.09
C LYS A 11 2.43 -51.02 48.05
N THR A 12 2.73 -50.25 47.01
CA THR A 12 4.04 -49.60 46.74
C THR A 12 4.16 -49.21 45.26
N LYS A 13 4.39 -47.92 44.99
CA LYS A 13 5.41 -47.36 44.08
C LYS A 13 5.15 -45.87 43.87
N LYS A 14 5.61 -45.13 44.88
CA LYS A 14 6.06 -43.74 44.82
C LYS A 14 7.43 -43.74 44.10
N LEU A 15 7.85 -42.61 43.53
CA LEU A 15 9.04 -42.37 42.69
C LEU A 15 8.76 -42.66 41.20
N GLN A 16 9.01 -41.80 40.21
CA GLN A 16 9.82 -40.59 40.14
C GLN A 16 9.69 -40.07 38.70
N TRP A 17 8.97 -38.95 38.48
CA TRP A 17 9.04 -38.20 37.21
C TRP A 17 8.89 -36.71 37.53
N HIS A 18 9.90 -36.17 38.19
CA HIS A 18 10.16 -34.73 38.26
C HIS A 18 11.67 -34.56 38.11
N CYS A 19 12.12 -34.41 36.87
CA CYS A 19 13.34 -33.69 36.50
C CYS A 19 13.53 -33.79 34.98
N PHE A 20 12.94 -32.87 34.21
CA PHE A 20 13.45 -32.51 32.88
C PHE A 20 13.03 -31.08 32.53
N LEU A 21 13.42 -30.14 33.39
CA LEU A 21 13.31 -28.70 33.17
C LEU A 21 14.55 -28.04 33.78
N ARG A 22 15.74 -28.38 33.26
CA ARG A 22 16.94 -27.54 33.34
C ARG A 22 18.07 -28.09 32.48
N CYS A 23 18.16 -27.59 31.26
CA CYS A 23 19.43 -27.33 30.58
C CYS A 23 19.16 -26.35 29.43
N HIS A 24 19.07 -25.08 29.79
CA HIS A 24 19.22 -23.97 28.87
C HIS A 24 20.54 -23.32 29.24
N SER A 25 21.61 -23.61 28.51
CA SER A 25 22.69 -22.66 28.27
C SER A 25 23.72 -23.25 27.31
N SER A 26 24.08 -22.43 26.33
CA SER A 26 25.32 -22.50 25.54
C SER A 26 25.31 -23.47 24.35
N TYR A 27 24.72 -23.02 23.24
CA TYR A 27 25.48 -23.08 21.99
C TYR A 27 25.23 -21.83 21.16
N SER A 28 26.33 -21.16 20.91
CA SER A 28 26.51 -19.86 20.28
C SER A 28 26.11 -19.90 18.81
N ASP A 29 25.56 -18.77 18.37
CA ASP A 29 25.88 -18.08 17.12
C ASP A 29 26.56 -18.90 16.03
N LEU A 30 25.83 -19.21 14.95
CA LEU A 30 26.34 -19.18 13.58
C LEU A 30 25.15 -19.07 12.58
N PRO A 31 25.33 -18.33 11.47
CA PRO A 31 24.23 -17.85 10.64
C PRO A 31 23.74 -18.90 9.65
N PHE A 32 22.46 -18.80 9.31
CA PHE A 32 21.76 -19.54 8.26
C PHE A 32 22.60 -19.70 6.97
N PRO A 33 22.73 -20.91 6.39
CA PRO A 33 23.14 -21.04 5.01
C PRO A 33 21.95 -20.81 4.06
N SER A 34 22.07 -19.83 3.17
CA SER A 34 21.15 -19.54 2.07
C SER A 34 21.22 -20.59 0.95
N PRO A 35 20.12 -20.92 0.25
CA PRO A 35 20.14 -21.90 -0.83
C PRO A 35 20.23 -21.19 -2.19
N HIS A 36 21.42 -20.89 -2.71
CA HIS A 36 21.58 -20.60 -4.14
C HIS A 36 22.90 -21.16 -4.70
N PRO A 37 22.88 -21.86 -5.86
CA PRO A 37 24.07 -22.35 -6.53
C PRO A 37 24.72 -21.24 -7.37
N THR A 38 25.95 -20.86 -7.02
CA THR A 38 26.81 -19.99 -7.81
C THR A 38 27.33 -20.77 -9.03
N ARG A 39 26.72 -20.55 -10.21
CA ARG A 39 27.31 -20.89 -11.51
C ARG A 39 27.75 -19.58 -12.17
N PRO A 40 29.02 -19.41 -12.57
CA PRO A 40 29.46 -18.20 -13.26
C PRO A 40 28.73 -18.02 -14.60
N LEU A 41 28.32 -16.79 -14.89
CA LEU A 41 27.83 -16.36 -16.19
C LEU A 41 29.01 -16.29 -17.17
N GLN A 42 29.03 -17.16 -18.17
CA GLN A 42 29.85 -17.01 -19.36
C GLN A 42 29.06 -16.14 -20.34
N GLN A 43 29.66 -15.01 -20.72
CA GLN A 43 29.12 -14.05 -21.67
C GLN A 43 29.58 -14.46 -23.06
N ASP A 44 28.66 -14.99 -23.86
CA ASP A 44 28.87 -15.21 -25.30
C ASP A 44 27.97 -14.25 -26.06
N ASP A 45 28.60 -13.25 -26.67
CA ASP A 45 28.04 -12.41 -27.72
C ASP A 45 27.83 -13.28 -28.97
N ASP A 46 26.60 -13.42 -29.45
CA ASP A 46 26.24 -13.55 -30.87
C ASP A 46 24.72 -13.75 -31.03
N ALA A 47 24.03 -12.74 -31.55
CA ALA A 47 22.64 -12.86 -32.00
C ALA A 47 22.59 -13.32 -33.47
N PRO A 48 21.57 -14.11 -33.86
CA PRO A 48 20.59 -13.52 -34.77
C PRO A 48 19.11 -13.80 -34.42
N LYS A 49 18.29 -12.77 -34.70
CA LYS A 49 16.84 -12.58 -34.53
C LYS A 49 15.95 -13.73 -35.03
N LEU A 50 14.80 -13.98 -34.36
CA LEU A 50 13.48 -14.17 -35.03
C LEU A 50 12.24 -14.16 -34.09
N ARG A 51 11.37 -13.16 -34.35
CA ARG A 51 9.90 -13.01 -34.19
C ARG A 51 9.20 -13.01 -32.79
N PRO A 52 8.18 -12.14 -32.59
CA PRO A 52 7.37 -12.08 -31.38
C PRO A 52 6.25 -13.16 -31.36
N PRO A 53 5.77 -13.58 -30.16
CA PRO A 53 4.68 -14.54 -30.06
C PRO A 53 3.30 -13.87 -30.24
N PRO A 54 2.39 -14.45 -31.04
CA PRO A 54 0.97 -14.16 -30.91
C PRO A 54 0.39 -14.97 -29.75
N SER A 55 -0.38 -14.30 -28.91
CA SER A 55 -1.34 -14.90 -27.99
C SER A 55 -2.49 -15.52 -28.79
N ASP A 56 -2.79 -16.81 -28.56
CA ASP A 56 -4.18 -17.26 -28.63
C ASP A 56 -4.45 -18.50 -27.77
N LYS A 57 -5.58 -18.44 -27.08
CA LYS A 57 -6.08 -19.44 -26.16
C LYS A 57 -6.71 -20.61 -26.91
N THR A 58 -6.78 -21.74 -26.21
CA THR A 58 -7.73 -22.84 -26.40
C THR A 58 -7.27 -23.95 -27.35
N LYS A 59 -6.70 -25.00 -26.77
CA LYS A 59 -7.14 -26.41 -26.88
C LYS A 59 -6.08 -27.32 -26.26
N GLU A 60 -6.24 -27.69 -24.99
CA GLU A 60 -5.60 -28.87 -24.44
C GLU A 60 -6.34 -29.35 -23.18
N GLN A 61 -7.53 -29.91 -23.41
CA GLN A 61 -8.17 -30.83 -22.47
C GLN A 61 -8.41 -32.15 -23.20
N LYS A 62 -7.36 -32.93 -23.44
CA LYS A 62 -7.50 -34.38 -23.69
C LYS A 62 -6.18 -35.15 -23.64
N GLN A 63 -5.36 -34.98 -22.62
CA GLN A 63 -4.21 -35.90 -22.43
C GLN A 63 -3.64 -35.91 -21.01
N GLU A 64 -4.51 -35.95 -19.98
CA GLU A 64 -4.07 -36.25 -18.61
C GLU A 64 -4.91 -37.39 -18.04
N ASN A 65 -4.85 -38.57 -18.67
CA ASN A 65 -5.45 -39.79 -18.11
C ASN A 65 -4.78 -41.07 -18.63
N LYS A 66 -3.47 -41.03 -18.92
CA LYS A 66 -2.71 -42.22 -19.36
C LYS A 66 -1.40 -42.50 -18.63
N THR A 67 -1.00 -41.68 -17.65
CA THR A 67 0.26 -41.93 -16.94
C THR A 67 0.13 -41.64 -15.44
N LYS A 68 -0.74 -42.37 -14.76
CA LYS A 68 -0.58 -42.65 -13.34
C LYS A 68 -0.72 -44.16 -13.15
N LYS A 69 0.18 -44.92 -13.78
CA LYS A 69 0.55 -46.24 -13.28
C LYS A 69 1.32 -45.95 -12.00
N THR A 70 0.64 -46.13 -10.87
CA THR A 70 1.18 -45.66 -9.61
C THR A 70 2.34 -46.57 -9.23
N VAL A 71 3.44 -45.98 -8.76
CA VAL A 71 4.55 -46.69 -8.10
C VAL A 71 4.05 -47.62 -6.96
N PHE A 72 2.81 -47.38 -6.52
CA PHE A 72 2.09 -48.17 -5.53
C PHE A 72 1.59 -49.53 -6.06
N ASP A 73 1.16 -49.63 -7.33
CA ASP A 73 0.70 -50.88 -7.95
C ASP A 73 1.87 -51.85 -8.19
N ASP A 74 3.02 -51.32 -8.61
CA ASP A 74 4.25 -52.09 -8.80
C ASP A 74 4.83 -52.60 -7.45
N LEU A 75 4.65 -51.82 -6.37
CA LEU A 75 5.10 -52.20 -5.02
C LEU A 75 4.15 -53.22 -4.37
N ALA A 76 2.84 -53.11 -4.62
CA ALA A 76 1.85 -54.10 -4.19
C ALA A 76 2.05 -55.45 -4.89
N GLU A 77 2.41 -55.44 -6.19
CA GLU A 77 2.73 -56.68 -6.90
C GLU A 77 4.08 -57.29 -6.46
N ALA A 78 5.06 -56.47 -6.09
CA ALA A 78 6.30 -56.94 -5.47
C ALA A 78 6.07 -57.57 -4.08
N ALA A 79 5.19 -56.98 -3.27
CA ALA A 79 4.84 -57.51 -1.94
C ALA A 79 4.12 -58.86 -2.03
N THR A 80 3.21 -59.04 -2.99
CA THR A 80 2.49 -60.31 -3.20
C THR A 80 3.38 -61.42 -3.77
N LYS A 81 4.40 -61.08 -4.58
CA LYS A 81 5.44 -62.04 -5.03
C LYS A 81 6.34 -62.48 -3.87
N SER A 82 6.65 -61.58 -2.93
CA SER A 82 7.41 -61.92 -1.71
C SER A 82 6.67 -62.93 -0.83
N LEU A 83 5.36 -62.76 -0.65
CA LEU A 83 4.49 -63.64 0.15
C LEU A 83 4.34 -65.08 -0.42
N LYS A 84 4.43 -65.25 -1.75
CA LYS A 84 4.40 -66.57 -2.40
C LYS A 84 5.69 -67.35 -2.19
N ASN A 85 6.84 -66.67 -2.13
CA ASN A 85 8.12 -67.30 -1.80
C ASN A 85 8.17 -67.78 -0.34
N THR A 86 7.54 -67.03 0.58
CA THR A 86 7.50 -67.39 2.02
C THR A 86 6.67 -68.64 2.29
N LYS A 87 5.60 -68.89 1.51
CA LYS A 87 4.81 -70.13 1.59
C LYS A 87 5.61 -71.37 1.20
N ASN A 88 6.54 -71.24 0.26
CA ASN A 88 7.41 -72.35 -0.14
C ASN A 88 8.45 -72.66 0.94
N ASP A 89 8.93 -71.64 1.67
CA ASP A 89 9.82 -71.79 2.83
C ASP A 89 9.12 -72.44 4.04
N LEU A 90 7.83 -72.15 4.26
CA LEU A 90 7.03 -72.75 5.34
C LEU A 90 6.87 -74.28 5.16
N THR A 91 6.93 -74.79 3.92
CA THR A 91 6.95 -76.23 3.62
C THR A 91 8.27 -76.90 4.04
N SER A 92 9.37 -76.15 4.20
CA SER A 92 10.67 -76.70 4.64
C SER A 92 10.78 -76.84 6.17
N LEU A 93 9.95 -76.12 6.94
CA LEU A 93 9.91 -76.22 8.41
C LEU A 93 9.28 -77.53 8.93
N ARG A 94 8.72 -78.34 8.03
CA ARG A 94 8.13 -79.64 8.38
C ARG A 94 9.17 -80.77 8.49
N ASP A 95 10.44 -80.49 8.18
CA ASP A 95 11.55 -81.45 8.25
C ASP A 95 12.29 -81.43 9.60
N GLN A 96 11.69 -80.84 10.64
CA GLN A 96 12.35 -80.62 11.93
C GLN A 96 12.04 -81.70 12.98
N THR A 97 11.75 -82.93 12.53
CA THR A 97 11.70 -84.11 13.43
C THR A 97 12.63 -85.23 13.00
N ASP A 98 13.48 -85.03 12.00
CA ASP A 98 14.53 -86.00 11.72
C ASP A 98 15.64 -85.82 12.77
N ILE A 99 15.62 -86.66 13.82
CA ILE A 99 16.66 -86.72 14.84
C ILE A 99 17.92 -87.25 14.14
N LYS A 100 18.61 -86.35 13.44
CA LYS A 100 19.86 -86.67 12.75
C LYS A 100 20.89 -87.03 13.82
N HIS A 101 21.23 -88.30 13.91
CA HIS A 101 22.31 -88.75 14.80
C HIS A 101 23.64 -88.24 14.23
N HIS A 102 24.20 -87.21 14.87
CA HIS A 102 25.44 -86.57 14.43
C HIS A 102 26.68 -87.44 14.68
N PHE A 103 26.53 -88.55 15.42
CA PHE A 103 27.61 -89.45 15.81
C PHE A 103 27.13 -90.89 15.90
N ASP A 104 27.64 -91.73 15.01
CA ASP A 104 27.41 -93.18 15.04
C ASP A 104 28.45 -93.84 15.96
N THR A 105 27.97 -94.31 17.11
CA THR A 105 28.80 -95.01 18.08
C THR A 105 29.19 -96.42 17.63
N TYR A 106 28.35 -97.09 16.84
CA TYR A 106 28.54 -98.49 16.47
C TYR A 106 29.54 -98.64 15.33
N ASP A 107 29.45 -97.79 14.30
CA ASP A 107 30.40 -97.79 13.18
C ASP A 107 31.82 -97.46 13.66
N LEU A 108 31.97 -96.47 14.56
CA LEU A 108 33.26 -96.13 15.14
C LEU A 108 33.85 -97.30 15.96
N LEU A 109 33.01 -97.97 16.77
CA LEU A 109 33.45 -99.10 17.58
C LEU A 109 33.94 -100.26 16.69
N THR A 110 33.19 -100.52 15.60
CA THR A 110 33.49 -101.59 14.64
C THR A 110 34.80 -101.31 13.92
N LYS A 111 34.99 -100.08 13.42
CA LYS A 111 36.24 -99.65 12.76
C LYS A 111 37.45 -99.74 13.68
N LEU A 112 37.33 -99.30 14.94
CA LEU A 112 38.42 -99.42 15.92
C LEU A 112 38.75 -100.87 16.24
N SER A 113 37.73 -101.74 16.36
CA SER A 113 37.95 -103.18 16.59
C SER A 113 38.65 -103.89 15.43
N LEU A 114 38.35 -103.49 14.18
CA LEU A 114 39.02 -104.01 12.98
C LEU A 114 40.48 -103.57 12.86
N GLN A 115 40.84 -102.42 13.44
CA GLN A 115 42.20 -101.88 13.44
C GLN A 115 43.06 -102.38 14.62
N GLY A 116 42.61 -103.41 15.33
CA GLY A 116 43.39 -104.08 16.38
C GLY A 116 43.19 -103.52 17.81
N PHE A 117 42.23 -102.61 18.02
CA PHE A 117 41.89 -102.16 19.38
C PHE A 117 40.98 -103.15 20.09
N SER A 118 41.24 -103.40 21.38
CA SER A 118 40.33 -104.17 22.22
C SER A 118 38.99 -103.44 22.37
N ARG A 119 37.88 -104.18 22.43
CA ARG A 119 36.53 -103.61 22.57
C ARG A 119 36.42 -102.59 23.71
N ARG A 120 37.11 -102.84 24.83
CA ARG A 120 37.15 -101.92 25.98
C ARG A 120 37.90 -100.62 25.68
N GLN A 121 38.99 -100.69 24.92
CA GLN A 121 39.77 -99.53 24.52
C GLN A 121 38.98 -98.68 23.51
N SER A 122 38.36 -99.33 22.51
CA SER A 122 37.49 -98.67 21.53
C SER A 122 36.31 -97.96 22.18
N GLU A 123 35.71 -98.55 23.23
CA GLU A 123 34.63 -97.94 23.98
C GLU A 123 35.07 -96.67 24.74
N VAL A 124 36.26 -96.67 25.33
CA VAL A 124 36.79 -95.48 26.03
C VAL A 124 37.06 -94.35 25.05
N VAL A 125 37.68 -94.65 23.90
CA VAL A 125 37.93 -93.65 22.84
C VAL A 125 36.62 -93.09 22.29
N MET A 126 35.63 -93.96 22.01
CA MET A 126 34.30 -93.57 21.57
C MET A 126 33.62 -92.64 22.59
N LYS A 127 33.68 -92.97 23.89
CA LYS A 127 33.11 -92.12 24.96
C LYS A 127 33.80 -90.75 25.01
N GLY A 128 35.13 -90.70 24.87
CA GLY A 128 35.90 -89.45 24.83
C GLY A 128 35.52 -88.55 23.66
N ILE A 129 35.44 -89.10 22.45
CA ILE A 129 35.04 -88.36 21.23
C ILE A 129 33.59 -87.87 21.36
N LYS A 130 32.68 -88.74 21.83
CA LYS A 130 31.28 -88.38 22.07
C LYS A 130 31.13 -87.23 23.05
N PHE A 131 31.96 -87.20 24.11
CA PHE A 131 31.97 -86.11 25.09
C PHE A 131 32.45 -84.80 24.47
N ARG A 132 33.60 -84.77 23.81
CA ARG A 132 34.13 -83.55 23.16
C ARG A 132 33.22 -83.02 22.06
N LEU A 133 32.59 -83.92 21.30
CA LEU A 133 31.62 -83.52 20.27
C LEU A 133 30.37 -82.87 20.88
N ARG A 134 29.85 -83.40 22.00
CA ARG A 134 28.73 -82.77 22.71
C ARG A 134 29.10 -81.41 23.27
N GLU A 135 30.26 -81.30 23.91
CA GLU A 135 30.77 -80.04 24.46
C GLU A 135 30.90 -78.98 23.37
N SER A 136 31.57 -79.32 22.26
CA SER A 136 31.72 -78.41 21.11
C SER A 136 30.36 -78.05 20.48
N SER A 137 29.45 -79.02 20.32
CA SER A 137 28.11 -78.75 19.78
C SER A 137 27.28 -77.85 20.69
N ALA A 138 27.40 -77.99 22.01
CA ALA A 138 26.73 -77.11 22.98
C ALA A 138 27.32 -75.70 22.93
N TYR A 139 28.65 -75.59 22.84
CA TYR A 139 29.33 -74.31 22.66
C TYR A 139 28.89 -73.59 21.38
N ILE A 140 28.86 -74.28 20.24
CA ILE A 140 28.36 -73.73 18.98
C ILE A 140 26.89 -73.30 19.13
N ARG A 141 26.02 -74.13 19.71
CA ARG A 141 24.62 -73.73 19.94
C ARG A 141 24.47 -72.49 20.83
N SER A 142 25.43 -72.20 21.72
CA SER A 142 25.40 -70.99 22.56
C SER A 142 25.86 -69.72 21.83
N GLN A 143 26.68 -69.86 20.79
CA GLN A 143 27.24 -68.73 20.03
C GLN A 143 26.43 -68.41 18.76
N PHE A 144 25.74 -69.40 18.20
CA PHE A 144 25.00 -69.26 16.95
C PHE A 144 23.49 -69.19 17.21
N LEU A 145 22.83 -68.25 16.56
CA LEU A 145 21.38 -68.13 16.57
C LEU A 145 20.75 -69.18 15.64
N LEU A 146 19.59 -69.70 16.03
CA LEU A 146 18.80 -70.53 15.14
C LEU A 146 18.25 -69.67 14.00
N ARG A 147 18.15 -70.27 12.82
CA ARG A 147 17.60 -69.60 11.64
C ARG A 147 16.15 -69.14 11.87
N SER A 148 15.37 -69.91 12.63
CA SER A 148 14.01 -69.54 13.03
C SER A 148 13.96 -68.25 13.85
N ASP A 149 14.90 -68.06 14.76
CA ASP A 149 14.93 -66.91 15.65
C ASP A 149 15.36 -65.66 14.89
N LEU A 150 16.37 -65.81 14.01
CA LEU A 150 16.78 -64.75 13.10
C LEU A 150 15.64 -64.31 12.17
N ASP A 151 14.89 -65.27 11.61
CA ASP A 151 13.76 -64.99 10.73
C ASP A 151 12.66 -64.26 11.51
N ASN A 152 12.33 -64.68 12.73
CA ASN A 152 11.34 -64.02 13.59
C ASN A 152 11.72 -62.56 13.92
N GLU A 153 12.96 -62.31 14.36
CA GLU A 153 13.45 -60.96 14.63
C GLU A 153 13.45 -60.10 13.36
N MET A 154 13.81 -60.67 12.21
CA MET A 154 13.72 -59.99 10.93
C MET A 154 12.28 -59.61 10.57
N TYR A 155 11.28 -60.44 10.88
CA TYR A 155 9.88 -60.11 10.67
C TYR A 155 9.44 -58.92 11.54
N LEU A 156 9.78 -58.91 12.82
CA LEU A 156 9.47 -57.81 13.74
C LEU A 156 10.14 -56.51 13.29
N PHE A 157 11.42 -56.57 12.90
CA PHE A 157 12.13 -55.42 12.39
C PHE A 157 11.50 -54.86 11.10
N LYS A 158 11.10 -55.74 10.17
CA LYS A 158 10.41 -55.33 8.93
C LYS A 158 9.05 -54.70 9.22
N ALA A 159 8.30 -55.21 10.20
CA ALA A 159 7.03 -54.63 10.61
C ALA A 159 7.23 -53.22 11.18
N ALA A 160 8.17 -53.04 12.11
CA ALA A 160 8.50 -51.73 12.69
C ALA A 160 9.00 -50.73 11.63
N MET A 161 9.83 -51.17 10.69
CA MET A 161 10.29 -50.32 9.58
C MET A 161 9.15 -49.93 8.62
N SER A 162 8.18 -50.83 8.41
CA SER A 162 6.98 -50.52 7.63
C SER A 162 6.12 -49.47 8.34
N GLU A 163 5.94 -49.60 9.64
CA GLU A 163 5.21 -48.63 10.48
C GLU A 163 5.89 -47.26 10.44
N LEU A 164 7.20 -47.19 10.73
CA LEU A 164 7.98 -45.96 10.67
C LEU A 164 7.91 -45.30 9.28
N ARG A 165 7.95 -46.10 8.21
CA ARG A 165 7.82 -45.58 6.85
C ARG A 165 6.46 -44.95 6.60
N THR A 166 5.38 -45.57 7.11
CA THR A 166 4.04 -45.01 6.98
C THR A 166 3.88 -43.74 7.80
N GLU A 167 4.40 -43.70 9.03
CA GLU A 167 4.40 -42.50 9.86
C GLU A 167 5.18 -41.36 9.21
N PHE A 168 6.39 -41.62 8.71
CA PHE A 168 7.19 -40.63 8.00
C PHE A 168 6.47 -40.10 6.75
N GLN A 169 5.78 -40.98 6.02
CA GLN A 169 4.99 -40.57 4.86
C GLN A 169 3.77 -39.72 5.26
N MET A 170 3.14 -40.01 6.40
CA MET A 170 2.05 -39.19 6.95
C MET A 170 2.57 -37.82 7.41
N MET A 171 3.68 -37.78 8.13
CA MET A 171 4.35 -36.54 8.56
C MET A 171 4.68 -35.66 7.36
N ARG A 172 5.32 -36.23 6.32
CA ARG A 172 5.64 -35.47 5.10
C ARG A 172 4.41 -34.92 4.38
N ARG A 173 3.29 -35.66 4.38
CA ARG A 173 2.03 -35.18 3.80
C ARG A 173 1.45 -34.04 4.64
N ASN A 174 1.52 -34.15 5.96
CA ASN A 174 1.07 -33.11 6.87
C ASN A 174 1.90 -31.82 6.71
N ASP A 175 3.24 -31.92 6.68
CA ASP A 175 4.14 -30.79 6.44
C ASP A 175 3.83 -30.10 5.11
N MET A 176 3.61 -30.89 4.04
CA MET A 176 3.23 -30.35 2.74
C MET A 176 1.89 -29.61 2.79
N GLN A 177 0.90 -30.14 3.52
CA GLN A 177 -0.38 -29.46 3.70
C GLN A 177 -0.22 -28.16 4.49
N ILE A 178 0.58 -28.16 5.55
CA ILE A 178 0.87 -26.96 6.35
C ILE A 178 1.52 -25.90 5.46
N LEU A 179 2.58 -26.24 4.72
CA LEU A 179 3.25 -25.32 3.80
C LEU A 179 2.30 -24.76 2.73
N GLN A 180 1.38 -25.58 2.20
CA GLN A 180 0.37 -25.11 1.25
C GLN A 180 -0.62 -24.14 1.90
N THR A 181 -1.05 -24.40 3.14
CA THR A 181 -1.96 -23.51 3.86
C THR A 181 -1.30 -22.19 4.24
N GLU A 182 -0.05 -22.22 4.70
CA GLU A 182 0.75 -21.04 5.01
C GLU A 182 1.03 -20.22 3.74
N GLY A 183 1.44 -20.88 2.65
CA GLY A 183 1.62 -20.22 1.36
C GLY A 183 0.34 -19.56 0.84
N SER A 184 -0.81 -20.22 1.03
CA SER A 184 -2.12 -19.64 0.68
C SER A 184 -2.51 -18.48 1.59
N ALA A 185 -2.13 -18.51 2.88
CA ALA A 185 -2.36 -17.41 3.81
C ALA A 185 -1.53 -16.18 3.42
N VAL A 186 -0.22 -16.36 3.20
CA VAL A 186 0.68 -15.28 2.76
C VAL A 186 0.21 -14.67 1.44
N ALA A 187 -0.26 -15.48 0.48
CA ALA A 187 -0.80 -14.97 -0.78
C ALA A 187 -2.06 -14.09 -0.59
N ARG A 188 -2.94 -14.43 0.38
CA ARG A 188 -4.10 -13.60 0.71
C ARG A 188 -3.67 -12.29 1.36
N ASP A 189 -2.69 -12.34 2.27
CA ASP A 189 -2.16 -11.15 2.92
C ASP A 189 -1.54 -10.20 1.88
N MET A 190 -0.78 -10.74 0.92
CA MET A 190 -0.23 -9.96 -0.19
C MET A 190 -1.31 -9.27 -1.03
N GLU A 191 -2.39 -9.97 -1.39
CA GLU A 191 -3.48 -9.36 -2.17
C GLU A 191 -4.23 -8.30 -1.34
N SER A 192 -4.44 -8.54 -0.04
CA SER A 192 -5.02 -7.54 0.87
C SER A 192 -4.16 -6.28 0.96
N LEU A 193 -2.84 -6.42 1.15
CA LEU A 193 -1.91 -5.28 1.20
C LEU A 193 -1.90 -4.51 -0.12
N LYS A 194 -1.93 -5.23 -1.24
CA LYS A 194 -1.99 -4.62 -2.57
C LYS A 194 -3.29 -3.87 -2.79
N GLN A 195 -4.42 -4.38 -2.32
CA GLN A 195 -5.70 -3.69 -2.40
C GLN A 195 -5.66 -2.39 -1.56
N GLN A 196 -5.20 -2.46 -0.31
CA GLN A 196 -5.04 -1.28 0.55
C GLN A 196 -4.12 -0.23 -0.08
N LEU A 197 -2.97 -0.64 -0.62
CA LEU A 197 -2.06 0.28 -1.29
C LEU A 197 -2.70 0.97 -2.49
N ASN A 198 -3.47 0.24 -3.30
CA ASN A 198 -4.17 0.83 -4.44
C ASN A 198 -5.27 1.80 -4.01
N GLU A 199 -5.98 1.49 -2.92
CA GLU A 199 -6.97 2.39 -2.32
C GLU A 199 -6.30 3.67 -1.79
N ASP A 200 -5.19 3.55 -1.05
CA ASP A 200 -4.42 4.67 -0.53
C ASP A 200 -3.86 5.55 -1.66
N VAL A 201 -3.32 4.93 -2.72
CA VAL A 201 -2.84 5.66 -3.90
C VAL A 201 -3.98 6.36 -4.63
N ALA A 202 -5.15 5.73 -4.76
CA ALA A 202 -6.32 6.35 -5.37
C ALA A 202 -6.85 7.51 -4.51
N MET A 203 -6.88 7.35 -3.19
CA MET A 203 -7.27 8.38 -2.24
C MET A 203 -6.30 9.57 -2.31
N MET A 204 -4.99 9.34 -2.25
CA MET A 204 -3.98 10.38 -2.38
C MET A 204 -4.07 11.12 -3.72
N LYS A 205 -4.31 10.40 -4.82
CA LYS A 205 -4.53 11.01 -6.13
C LYS A 205 -5.76 11.92 -6.12
N ASN A 206 -6.86 11.46 -5.55
CA ASN A 206 -8.08 12.26 -5.44
C ASN A 206 -7.84 13.51 -4.58
N ASP A 207 -7.14 13.36 -3.46
CA ASP A 207 -6.79 14.47 -2.56
C ASP A 207 -5.94 15.53 -3.27
N VAL A 208 -4.88 15.11 -3.98
CA VAL A 208 -4.06 16.03 -4.80
C VAL A 208 -4.88 16.72 -5.89
N THR A 209 -5.81 16.00 -6.54
CA THR A 209 -6.68 16.65 -7.55
C THR A 209 -7.68 17.62 -6.93
N LEU A 210 -8.18 17.33 -5.73
CA LEU A 210 -9.07 18.21 -4.98
C LEU A 210 -8.32 19.48 -4.59
N ASP A 211 -7.11 19.35 -4.03
CA ASP A 211 -6.26 20.47 -3.65
C ASP A 211 -5.88 21.34 -4.86
N MET A 212 -5.49 20.72 -5.96
CA MET A 212 -5.23 21.44 -7.23
C MET A 212 -6.47 22.18 -7.73
N ASN A 213 -7.66 21.59 -7.63
CA ASN A 213 -8.89 22.27 -8.01
C ASN A 213 -9.22 23.41 -7.05
N ASN A 214 -9.04 23.22 -5.74
CA ASN A 214 -9.22 24.26 -4.73
C ASN A 214 -8.28 25.44 -5.00
N HIS A 215 -7.00 25.19 -5.26
CA HIS A 215 -6.05 26.23 -5.64
C HIS A 215 -6.46 27.00 -6.91
N LYS A 216 -6.97 26.31 -7.93
CA LYS A 216 -7.52 26.98 -9.13
C LYS A 216 -8.75 27.82 -8.81
N HIS A 217 -9.62 27.34 -7.94
CA HIS A 217 -10.81 28.09 -7.48
C HIS A 217 -10.38 29.33 -6.69
N THR A 218 -9.53 29.19 -5.69
CA THR A 218 -8.98 30.31 -4.91
C THR A 218 -8.33 31.35 -5.82
N GLY A 219 -7.46 30.93 -6.75
CA GLY A 219 -6.85 31.87 -7.69
C GLY A 219 -7.89 32.60 -8.55
N ARG A 220 -8.94 31.91 -9.02
CA ARG A 220 -10.01 32.54 -9.81
C ARG A 220 -10.89 33.47 -8.96
N GLU A 221 -11.15 33.14 -7.71
CA GLU A 221 -11.85 34.01 -6.76
C GLU A 221 -11.04 35.27 -6.46
N GLU A 222 -9.72 35.14 -6.27
CA GLU A 222 -8.81 36.28 -6.12
C GLU A 222 -8.82 37.17 -7.37
N HIS A 223 -8.76 36.59 -8.57
CA HIS A 223 -8.90 37.34 -9.82
C HIS A 223 -10.24 38.07 -9.92
N ASN A 224 -11.36 37.38 -9.67
CA ASN A 224 -12.70 37.99 -9.70
C ASN A 224 -12.82 39.14 -8.67
N LYS A 225 -12.18 38.99 -7.50
CA LYS A 225 -12.14 40.04 -6.47
C LYS A 225 -11.39 41.27 -6.97
N ILE A 226 -10.26 41.09 -7.63
CA ILE A 226 -9.50 42.19 -8.25
C ILE A 226 -10.35 42.86 -9.33
N ASP A 227 -11.05 42.10 -10.17
CA ASP A 227 -11.90 42.66 -11.23
C ASP A 227 -13.05 43.51 -10.66
N ILE A 228 -13.70 43.05 -9.58
CA ILE A 228 -14.72 43.83 -8.87
C ILE A 228 -14.12 45.14 -8.32
N GLN A 229 -12.93 45.08 -7.71
CA GLN A 229 -12.25 46.28 -7.21
C GLN A 229 -11.92 47.26 -8.34
N ILE A 230 -11.50 46.77 -9.50
CA ILE A 230 -11.24 47.61 -10.68
C ILE A 230 -12.53 48.29 -11.14
N GLN A 231 -13.65 47.57 -11.19
CA GLN A 231 -14.94 48.13 -11.57
C GLN A 231 -15.43 49.18 -10.56
N GLU A 232 -15.28 48.92 -9.27
CA GLU A 232 -15.59 49.87 -8.21
C GLU A 232 -14.75 51.14 -8.33
N LEU A 233 -13.43 51.00 -8.56
CA LEU A 233 -12.53 52.14 -8.78
C LEU A 233 -12.90 52.91 -10.04
N ASN A 234 -13.24 52.23 -11.13
CA ASN A 234 -13.66 52.89 -12.38
C ASN A 234 -14.98 53.66 -12.20
N ASN A 235 -15.94 53.08 -11.47
CA ASN A 235 -17.18 53.78 -11.11
C ASN A 235 -16.88 55.01 -10.24
N LYS A 236 -16.03 54.87 -9.22
CA LYS A 236 -15.62 55.98 -8.35
C LYS A 236 -14.94 57.10 -9.13
N ILE A 237 -14.05 56.76 -10.08
CA ILE A 237 -13.43 57.74 -10.99
C ILE A 237 -14.51 58.43 -11.83
N THR A 238 -15.44 57.68 -12.42
CA THR A 238 -16.52 58.22 -13.25
C THR A 238 -17.40 59.21 -12.47
N VAL A 239 -17.79 58.87 -11.24
CA VAL A 239 -18.54 59.78 -10.35
C VAL A 239 -17.71 61.02 -10.02
N SER A 240 -16.45 60.85 -9.60
CA SER A 240 -15.59 62.00 -9.26
C SER A 240 -15.32 62.92 -10.47
N LEU A 241 -15.26 62.37 -11.68
CA LEU A 241 -15.16 63.15 -12.92
C LEU A 241 -16.45 63.91 -13.21
N GLY A 242 -17.60 63.29 -12.91
CA GLY A 242 -18.91 63.95 -12.91
C GLY A 242 -18.94 65.14 -11.97
N ASP A 243 -18.52 64.95 -10.72
CA ASP A 243 -18.45 66.01 -9.70
C ASP A 243 -17.55 67.16 -10.18
N VAL A 244 -16.32 66.88 -10.63
CA VAL A 244 -15.41 67.90 -11.19
C VAL A 244 -16.02 68.63 -12.39
N ARG A 245 -16.76 67.93 -13.25
CA ARG A 245 -17.46 68.55 -14.38
C ARG A 245 -18.59 69.48 -13.92
N THR A 246 -19.37 69.07 -12.91
CA THR A 246 -20.40 69.93 -12.33
C THR A 246 -19.81 71.15 -11.63
N GLU A 247 -18.68 70.99 -10.92
CA GLU A 247 -17.94 72.12 -10.35
C GLU A 247 -17.45 73.07 -11.44
N LEU A 248 -16.93 72.55 -12.56
CA LEU A 248 -16.52 73.38 -13.70
C LEU A 248 -17.71 74.12 -14.33
N GLU A 249 -18.87 73.48 -14.47
CA GLU A 249 -20.10 74.12 -14.96
C GLU A 249 -20.61 75.18 -13.98
N ALA A 250 -20.51 74.94 -12.67
CA ALA A 250 -20.82 75.93 -11.64
C ALA A 250 -19.88 77.14 -11.71
N VAL A 251 -18.57 76.93 -11.88
CA VAL A 251 -17.58 78.01 -12.05
C VAL A 251 -17.83 78.79 -13.34
N ARG A 252 -18.15 78.11 -14.45
CA ARG A 252 -18.53 78.77 -15.71
C ARG A 252 -19.78 79.62 -15.53
N TRP A 253 -20.81 79.07 -14.88
CA TRP A 253 -22.03 79.79 -14.57
C TRP A 253 -21.72 81.04 -13.74
N GLU A 254 -21.00 80.88 -12.62
CA GLU A 254 -20.62 82.00 -11.76
C GLU A 254 -19.80 83.07 -12.50
N THR A 255 -18.88 82.65 -13.38
CA THR A 255 -18.06 83.57 -14.19
C THR A 255 -18.91 84.37 -15.18
N ILE A 256 -19.88 83.72 -15.86
CA ILE A 256 -20.80 84.41 -16.78
C ILE A 256 -21.64 85.43 -16.03
N TRP A 257 -22.20 85.08 -14.86
CA TRP A 257 -23.01 85.99 -14.06
C TRP A 257 -22.21 87.18 -13.53
N LYS A 258 -20.99 86.95 -13.02
CA LYS A 258 -20.07 88.02 -12.60
C LYS A 258 -19.67 88.92 -13.76
N GLY A 259 -19.36 88.36 -14.93
CA GLY A 259 -19.04 89.11 -16.15
C GLY A 259 -20.21 89.95 -16.65
N MET A 260 -21.41 89.35 -16.75
CA MET A 260 -22.63 90.04 -17.17
C MET A 260 -22.99 91.18 -16.20
N THR A 261 -22.86 90.95 -14.88
CA THR A 261 -23.07 91.99 -13.86
C THR A 261 -22.05 93.12 -14.01
N GLY A 262 -20.78 92.80 -14.28
CA GLY A 262 -19.74 93.80 -14.54
C GLY A 262 -20.05 94.68 -15.75
N VAL A 263 -20.48 94.08 -16.87
CA VAL A 263 -20.89 94.82 -18.08
C VAL A 263 -22.13 95.68 -17.82
N ALA A 264 -23.13 95.15 -17.11
CA ALA A 264 -24.33 95.91 -16.75
C ALA A 264 -24.02 97.12 -15.87
N LEU A 265 -23.17 96.97 -14.85
CA LEU A 265 -22.72 98.07 -13.99
C LEU A 265 -21.89 99.10 -14.77
N ALA A 266 -20.99 98.66 -15.65
CA ALA A 266 -20.22 99.56 -16.50
C ALA A 266 -21.14 100.35 -17.46
N GLY A 267 -22.09 99.67 -18.10
CA GLY A 267 -23.08 100.30 -18.98
C GLY A 267 -23.98 101.31 -18.25
N LEU A 268 -24.47 100.96 -17.06
CA LEU A 268 -25.21 101.90 -16.19
C LEU A 268 -24.34 103.07 -15.76
N GLY A 269 -23.07 102.85 -15.42
CA GLY A 269 -22.13 103.92 -15.10
C GLY A 269 -21.97 104.90 -16.25
N VAL A 270 -21.78 104.41 -17.47
CA VAL A 270 -21.70 105.25 -18.68
C VAL A 270 -23.01 106.00 -18.92
N ALA A 271 -24.17 105.33 -18.76
CA ALA A 271 -25.47 105.96 -18.93
C ALA A 271 -25.73 107.06 -17.88
N VAL A 272 -25.34 106.84 -16.63
CA VAL A 272 -25.47 107.84 -15.54
C VAL A 272 -24.56 109.03 -15.79
N VAL A 273 -23.29 108.81 -16.18
CA VAL A 273 -22.36 109.90 -16.54
C VAL A 273 -22.90 110.65 -17.75
N GLY A 274 -23.38 109.96 -18.79
CA GLY A 274 -24.04 110.56 -19.95
C GLY A 274 -25.25 111.41 -19.53
N TYR A 275 -26.13 110.87 -18.69
CA TYR A 275 -27.28 111.59 -18.16
C TYR A 275 -26.89 112.84 -17.37
N PHE A 276 -25.89 112.75 -16.49
CA PHE A 276 -25.38 113.90 -15.75
C PHE A 276 -24.78 114.94 -16.69
N LEU A 277 -24.02 114.55 -17.72
CA LEU A 277 -23.46 115.49 -18.70
C LEU A 277 -24.56 116.18 -19.52
N THR A 278 -25.58 115.45 -19.99
CA THR A 278 -26.73 116.03 -20.69
C THR A 278 -27.50 117.00 -19.79
N ARG A 279 -27.74 116.61 -18.52
CA ARG A 279 -28.42 117.48 -17.55
C ARG A 279 -27.59 118.71 -17.16
N TYR A 280 -26.27 118.56 -17.04
CA TYR A 280 -25.36 119.70 -16.86
C TYR A 280 -25.36 120.64 -18.07
N ALA A 281 -25.44 120.11 -19.30
CA ALA A 281 -25.57 120.90 -20.52
C ALA A 281 -26.93 121.64 -20.61
N ASP A 282 -28.03 120.97 -20.28
CA ASP A 282 -29.37 121.55 -20.24
C ASP A 282 -29.50 122.66 -19.19
N HIS A 283 -28.91 122.49 -18.01
CA HIS A 283 -28.85 123.56 -17.01
C HIS A 283 -28.10 124.80 -17.53
N ARG A 284 -27.02 124.61 -18.30
CA ARG A 284 -26.28 125.73 -18.92
C ARG A 284 -27.07 126.35 -20.09
N ALA A 285 -27.83 125.56 -20.84
CA ALA A 285 -28.72 126.06 -21.90
C ALA A 285 -29.89 126.87 -21.31
N SER A 286 -30.43 126.44 -20.17
CA SER A 286 -31.50 127.13 -19.42
C SER A 286 -31.03 128.49 -18.89
N ALA A 287 -29.77 128.58 -18.42
CA ALA A 287 -29.18 129.84 -17.98
C ALA A 287 -29.02 130.85 -19.12
N LYS A 288 -28.62 130.39 -20.32
CA LYS A 288 -28.57 131.24 -21.53
C LYS A 288 -29.95 131.66 -22.01
N ARG A 289 -30.96 130.78 -21.94
CA ARG A 289 -32.36 131.11 -22.24
C ARG A 289 -32.90 132.16 -21.27
N ALA A 290 -32.56 132.08 -19.98
CA ALA A 290 -32.94 133.06 -18.97
C ALA A 290 -32.25 134.43 -19.19
N GLN A 291 -30.99 134.46 -19.63
CA GLN A 291 -30.31 135.71 -20.01
C GLN A 291 -30.94 136.36 -21.24
N LYS A 292 -31.21 135.60 -22.31
CA LYS A 292 -31.92 136.11 -23.49
C LYS A 292 -33.32 136.63 -23.15
N GLN A 293 -34.01 136.00 -22.21
CA GLN A 293 -35.31 136.47 -21.74
C GLN A 293 -35.22 137.78 -20.95
N LYS A 294 -34.12 138.03 -20.24
CA LYS A 294 -33.86 139.31 -19.57
C LYS A 294 -33.50 140.42 -20.57
N GLU A 295 -32.66 140.12 -21.57
CA GLU A 295 -32.35 141.06 -22.65
C GLU A 295 -33.62 141.48 -23.42
N MET A 296 -34.50 140.53 -23.75
CA MET A 296 -35.80 140.84 -24.39
C MET A 296 -36.72 141.68 -23.48
N ARG A 297 -36.67 141.50 -22.16
CA ARG A 297 -37.43 142.32 -21.20
C ARG A 297 -36.86 143.73 -21.06
N GLN A 298 -35.53 143.90 -21.12
CA GLN A 298 -34.88 145.21 -21.11
C GLN A 298 -35.13 146.00 -22.40
N LEU A 299 -35.08 145.35 -23.56
CA LEU A 299 -35.49 145.95 -24.85
C LEU A 299 -36.97 146.39 -24.85
N GLN A 300 -37.83 145.66 -24.14
CA GLN A 300 -39.25 146.02 -24.01
C GLN A 300 -39.48 147.19 -23.02
N GLU A 301 -38.61 147.38 -22.04
CA GLU A 301 -38.61 148.52 -21.13
C GLU A 301 -38.01 149.78 -21.78
N GLU A 302 -36.97 149.64 -22.62
CA GLU A 302 -36.40 150.74 -23.42
C GLU A 302 -37.36 151.24 -24.51
N ALA A 303 -38.18 150.36 -25.09
CA ALA A 303 -39.25 150.75 -26.01
C ALA A 303 -40.42 151.49 -25.32
N ARG A 304 -40.56 151.38 -24.00
CA ARG A 304 -41.55 152.15 -23.21
C ARG A 304 -41.05 153.53 -22.77
N HIS A 305 -39.75 153.79 -22.78
CA HIS A 305 -39.15 155.02 -22.26
C HIS A 305 -38.79 156.10 -23.31
N ALA A 306 -38.94 155.80 -24.62
CA ALA A 306 -38.62 156.74 -25.71
C ALA A 306 -39.85 157.41 -26.38
N GLY A 307 -41.05 157.28 -25.79
CA GLY A 307 -42.32 157.72 -26.40
C GLY A 307 -42.99 158.95 -25.78
N THR A 308 -42.40 159.59 -24.77
CA THR A 308 -43.06 160.70 -24.06
C THR A 308 -42.06 161.78 -23.65
N LEU A 309 -42.33 163.00 -24.15
CA LEU A 309 -41.87 164.33 -23.71
C LEU A 309 -40.72 164.97 -24.51
N ASP A 310 -41.13 165.64 -25.59
CA ASP A 310 -40.61 166.98 -25.93
C ASP A 310 -41.84 167.91 -26.07
N MET A 311 -42.12 168.67 -25.00
CA MET A 311 -42.78 169.99 -24.94
C MET A 311 -43.23 170.25 -23.49
N GLU A 312 -42.49 171.11 -22.78
CA GLU A 312 -42.97 172.43 -22.34
C GLU A 312 -41.79 173.23 -21.73
N VAL A 313 -41.62 174.49 -22.17
CA VAL A 313 -40.55 175.43 -21.77
C VAL A 313 -41.02 176.30 -20.61
N VAL A 314 -40.09 176.69 -19.72
CA VAL A 314 -39.90 177.98 -18.99
C VAL A 314 -39.20 177.64 -17.65
N TYR A 315 -38.02 178.15 -17.30
CA TYR A 315 -37.24 179.33 -17.71
C TYR A 315 -35.88 178.98 -18.35
#